data_AF-D8RWT0-F1
#
_entry.id   AF-D8RWT0-F1
#
_cell.length_a   1.000
_cell.length_b   1.000
_cell.length_c   1.000
_cell.angle_alpha   90.00
_cell.angle_beta   90.00
_cell.angle_gamma   90.00
#
_symmetry.space_group_name_H-M   'P 1'
#
loop_
_entity.id
_entity.type
_entity.pdbx_description
1 polymer ?
#
loop_
_entity_poly.entity_id
_entity_poly.type
_entity_poly.pdbx_seq_one_letter_code
_entity_poly.pdbx_strand_id
1 'polypeptide(L)' 'QTLVFKVQVHCDACMGKVKKAIASIEGVESISVDLKQKRITVTGHFDQQKLLKRVAKTGKQ' A
#
# COMPACT_ATOMS: atom_id res chain seq x y z
N GLN A 1 -8.20 -8.45 -8.18
CA GLN A 1 -8.70 -7.09 -7.87
C GLN A 1 -7.53 -6.12 -7.80
N THR A 2 -7.67 -4.90 -8.32
CA THR A 2 -6.59 -3.90 -8.37
C THR A 2 -7.05 -2.60 -7.72
N LEU A 3 -6.27 -2.07 -6.78
CA LEU A 3 -6.54 -0.80 -6.10
C LEU A 3 -5.33 0.11 -6.11
N VAL A 4 -5.60 1.40 -6.23
CA VAL A 4 -4.56 2.43 -6.21
C VAL A 4 -4.79 3.34 -5.01
N PHE A 5 -3.75 3.50 -4.20
CA PHE A 5 -3.71 4.38 -3.03
C PHE A 5 -2.73 5.51 -3.28
N LYS A 6 -3.11 6.72 -2.89
CA LYS A 6 -2.20 7.86 -2.89
C LYS A 6 -1.59 7.97 -1.49
N VAL A 7 -0.27 8.06 -1.39
CA VAL A 7 0.45 8.06 -0.11
C VAL A 7 1.39 9.23 -0.02
N GLN A 8 1.31 10.05 1.03
CA GLN A 8 2.28 11.10 1.25
C GLN A 8 3.53 10.56 1.95
N VAL A 9 4.47 10.04 1.16
CA VAL A 9 5.80 9.68 1.65
C VAL A 9 6.86 10.61 1.09
N HIS A 10 7.79 10.99 1.98
CA HIS A 10 8.90 11.90 1.70
C HIS A 10 10.25 11.16 1.70
N CYS A 11 10.25 9.86 1.96
CA CYS A 11 11.48 9.09 2.13
C CYS A 11 11.31 7.65 1.62
N ASP A 12 12.36 7.08 1.00
CA ASP A 12 12.36 5.70 0.50
C ASP A 12 12.14 4.68 1.62
N ALA A 13 12.71 4.93 2.81
CA ALA A 13 12.49 4.09 3.99
C ALA A 13 11.02 4.08 4.42
N CYS A 14 10.32 5.21 4.30
CA CYS A 14 8.90 5.36 4.59
C CYS A 14 8.09 4.54 3.59
N MET A 15 8.46 4.63 2.31
CA MET A 15 7.80 3.89 1.24
C MET A 15 7.99 2.37 1.40
N GLY A 16 9.19 1.93 1.75
CA GLY A 16 9.49 0.52 2.03
C GLY A 16 8.67 -0.04 3.19
N LYS A 17 8.43 0.75 4.25
CA LYS A 17 7.56 0.36 5.37
C LYS A 17 6.11 0.17 4.92
N VAL A 18 5.57 1.08 4.12
CA VAL A 18 4.20 0.97 3.59
C VAL A 18 4.07 -0.24 2.68
N LYS A 19 5.02 -0.44 1.76
CA LYS A 19 5.06 -1.63 0.90
C LYS A 19 5.07 -2.93 1.72
N LYS A 20 5.93 -3.03 2.75
CA LYS A 20 5.98 -4.20 3.63
C LYS A 20 4.68 -4.43 4.39
N ALA A 21 4.05 -3.37 4.89
CA ALA A 21 2.78 -3.49 5.61
C ALA A 21 1.65 -3.98 4.71
N ILE A 22 1.61 -3.53 3.45
CA ILE A 22 0.65 -4.02 2.45
C ILE A 22 0.98 -5.45 2.03
N ALA A 23 2.26 -5.79 1.84
CA ALA A 23 2.70 -7.14 1.51
C ALA A 23 2.37 -8.17 2.59
N SER A 24 2.23 -7.74 3.84
CA SER A 24 1.81 -8.59 4.96
C SER A 24 0.31 -8.92 4.95
N ILE A 25 -0.46 -8.41 3.99
CA ILE A 25 -1.90 -8.65 3.89
C ILE A 25 -2.15 -9.89 3.06
N GLU A 26 -2.89 -10.82 3.64
CA GLU A 26 -3.30 -12.04 2.94
C GLU A 26 -4.16 -11.71 1.72
N GLY A 27 -3.82 -12.36 0.60
CA GLY A 27 -4.48 -12.14 -0.69
C GLY A 27 -3.83 -11.08 -1.57
N VAL A 28 -2.78 -10.40 -1.12
CA VAL A 28 -1.98 -9.54 -2.01
C VAL A 28 -1.06 -10.40 -2.88
N GLU A 29 -1.21 -10.29 -4.21
CA GLU A 29 -0.39 -11.00 -5.19
C GLU A 29 0.74 -10.13 -5.73
N SER A 30 0.49 -8.82 -5.88
CA SER A 30 1.46 -7.90 -6.46
C SER A 30 1.28 -6.49 -5.91
N ILE A 31 2.40 -5.79 -5.73
CA ILE A 31 2.43 -4.41 -5.27
C ILE A 31 3.37 -3.61 -6.16
N SER A 32 2.82 -2.63 -6.85
CA SER A 32 3.58 -1.62 -7.59
C SER A 32 3.62 -0.32 -6.79
N VAL A 33 4.76 0.36 -6.83
CA VAL A 33 4.99 1.57 -6.04
C VAL A 33 5.60 2.64 -6.94
N ASP A 34 4.89 3.74 -7.08
CA ASP A 34 5.27 4.89 -7.88
C ASP A 34 5.68 6.04 -6.97
N LEU A 35 6.98 6.16 -6.68
CA LEU A 35 7.53 7.27 -5.90
C LEU A 35 7.32 8.63 -6.57
N LYS A 36 7.47 8.69 -7.91
CA LYS A 36 7.25 9.92 -8.71
C LYS A 36 5.83 10.46 -8.54
N GLN A 37 4.84 9.58 -8.56
CA GLN A 37 3.43 9.96 -8.42
C GLN A 37 2.91 9.85 -6.98
N LYS A 38 3.75 9.39 -6.06
CA LYS A 38 3.39 9.09 -4.67
C LYS A 38 2.14 8.18 -4.59
N ARG A 39 2.15 7.12 -5.40
CA ARG A 39 1.04 6.16 -5.54
C ARG A 39 1.51 4.74 -5.29
N ILE A 40 0.62 3.92 -4.75
CA ILE A 40 0.83 2.48 -4.56
C ILE A 40 -0.34 1.75 -5.20
N THR A 41 -0.03 0.82 -6.08
CA THR A 41 -1.01 -0.06 -6.72
C THR A 41 -0.87 -1.44 -6.12
N VAL A 42 -1.98 -2.00 -5.66
CA VAL A 42 -2.04 -3.31 -5.02
C VAL A 42 -2.97 -4.18 -5.85
N THR A 43 -2.48 -5.35 -6.25
CA THR A 43 -3.21 -6.32 -7.06
C THR A 43 -3.29 -7.64 -6.32
N GLY A 44 -4.47 -8.26 -6.30
CA GLY A 44 -4.69 -9.55 -5.64
C GLY A 44 -6.15 -9.79 -5.29
N HIS A 45 -6.40 -10.76 -4.43
CA HIS A 45 -7.71 -11.14 -3.93
C HIS A 45 -7.82 -10.83 -2.43
N PHE A 46 -8.06 -9.57 -2.09
CA PHE A 46 -8.11 -9.07 -0.71
C PHE A 46 -9.34 -8.19 -0.48
N ASP A 47 -9.73 -8.07 0.79
CA ASP A 47 -10.83 -7.21 1.20
C ASP A 47 -10.42 -5.73 1.21
N GLN A 48 -11.14 -4.90 0.44
CA GLN A 48 -10.92 -3.44 0.38
C GLN A 48 -10.88 -2.80 1.76
N GLN A 49 -11.82 -3.18 2.63
CA GLN A 49 -11.92 -2.64 3.98
C GLN A 49 -10.76 -3.05 4.87
N LYS A 50 -10.31 -4.32 4.79
CA LYS A 50 -9.15 -4.79 5.55
C LYS A 50 -7.89 -4.07 5.10
N LEU A 51 -7.72 -3.89 3.78
CA LEU A 51 -6.58 -3.17 3.22
C LEU A 51 -6.56 -1.71 3.66
N LEU A 52 -7.68 -0.98 3.54
CA LEU A 52 -7.79 0.40 4.00
C LEU A 52 -7.48 0.54 5.49
N LYS A 53 -8.00 -0.35 6.34
CA LYS A 53 -7.70 -0.35 7.79
C LYS A 53 -6.21 -0.59 8.07
N ARG A 54 -5.54 -1.46 7.30
CA ARG A 54 -4.11 -1.73 7.44
C ARG A 54 -3.25 -0.56 6.98
N VAL A 55 -3.59 0.03 5.83
CA VAL A 55 -2.90 1.23 5.29
C VAL A 55 -3.09 2.43 6.22
N ALA A 56 -4.27 2.62 6.80
CA ALA A 56 -4.51 3.65 7.80
C ALA A 56 -3.65 3.44 9.07
N LYS A 57 -3.50 2.18 9.53
CA LYS A 57 -2.64 1.85 10.67
C LYS A 57 -1.14 2.09 10.42
N THR A 58 -0.68 2.11 9.17
CA THR A 58 0.69 2.52 8.85
C THR A 58 0.96 4.02 9.00
N GLY A 59 -0.05 4.83 9.37
CA GLY A 59 0.17 6.18 9.90
C GLY A 59 0.52 7.24 8.86
N LYS A 60 0.01 7.11 7.63
CA LYS A 60 0.23 8.08 6.56
C LYS A 60 -1.13 8.52 5.99
N GLN A 61 -1.81 9.45 6.68
CA GLN A 61 -2.80 10.31 6.03
C GLN A 61 -2.09 11.27 5.06
#